data_AF-A0A838RLT8-F1
#
_entry.id   AF-A0A838RLT8-F1
#
_cell.length_a   1.000
_cell.length_b   1.000
_cell.length_c   1.000
_cell.angle_alpha   90.00
_cell.angle_beta   90.00
_cell.angle_gamma   90.00
#
_symmetry.space_group_name_H-M   'P 1'
#
loop_
_entity.id
_entity.type
_entity.pdbx_description
1 polymer ?
#
loop_
_entity_poly.entity_id
_entity_poly.type
_entity_poly.pdbx_seq_one_letter_code
_entity_poly.pdbx_strand_id
1 'polypeptide(L)'
;NSTVAELHAFMQGYRRTLATYHPNLQGISKISVQTGTSHGGVVLPDGTLAAVKVDFDTLRELSREARETYGLGGAVQHGASTLPPEAFNRFPEVGTVEIHLATGFQNIIFDHAPEEMKNGAYEYCRAELKSEWKEGMTEEQFLYSSRKKAFGSMKRRWWEMDEAGQQKIGQALEDQFTFLFDKLNVRDTREVANRFTPLRAMHRPLPSTAAVEKDLEIASDLAD
;
A
#
# COMPACT_ATOMS: atom_id res chain seq x y z
N ASN A 1 -10.34 16.15 2.71
CA ASN A 1 -9.32 16.08 1.65
C ASN A 1 -8.28 17.16 1.89
N SER A 2 -7.03 16.92 1.51
CA SER A 2 -6.00 17.94 1.46
C SER A 2 -6.37 19.03 0.46
N THR A 3 -5.85 20.23 0.66
CA THR A 3 -6.07 21.40 -0.19
C THR A 3 -4.76 21.94 -0.75
N VAL A 4 -4.85 22.70 -1.85
CA VAL A 4 -3.69 23.40 -2.43
C VAL A 4 -3.03 24.34 -1.41
N ALA A 5 -3.83 25.04 -0.59
CA ALA A 5 -3.31 25.92 0.46
C ALA A 5 -2.48 25.15 1.51
N GLU A 6 -2.94 23.99 1.95
CA GLU A 6 -2.18 23.12 2.87
C GLU A 6 -0.91 22.57 2.23
N LEU A 7 -0.97 22.16 0.96
CA LEU A 7 0.22 21.76 0.20
C LEU A 7 1.25 22.89 0.17
N HIS A 8 0.83 24.14 -0.08
CA HIS A 8 1.74 25.28 -0.04
C HIS A 8 2.33 25.51 1.34
N ALA A 9 1.49 25.51 2.38
CA ALA A 9 1.95 25.72 3.74
C ALA A 9 3.00 24.66 4.14
N PHE A 10 2.73 23.39 3.83
CA PHE A 10 3.66 22.29 4.06
C PHE A 10 4.96 22.48 3.29
N MET A 11 4.90 22.69 1.98
CA MET A 11 6.10 22.77 1.14
C MET A 11 6.97 24.00 1.45
N GLN A 12 6.36 25.12 1.81
CA GLN A 12 7.10 26.31 2.26
C GLN A 12 7.82 26.04 3.58
N GLY A 13 7.13 25.41 4.55
CA GLY A 13 7.74 24.96 5.80
C GLY A 13 8.88 23.98 5.56
N TYR A 14 8.63 22.93 4.79
CA TYR A 14 9.59 21.91 4.40
C TYR A 14 10.85 22.52 3.77
N ARG A 15 10.71 23.39 2.76
CA ARG A 15 11.86 24.03 2.10
C ARG A 15 12.66 24.94 3.03
N ARG A 16 11.98 25.74 3.87
CA ARG A 16 12.67 26.57 4.87
C ARG A 16 13.49 25.70 5.82
N THR A 17 12.90 24.63 6.34
CA THR A 17 13.57 23.71 7.26
C THR A 17 14.71 22.96 6.56
N LEU A 18 14.50 22.47 5.34
CA LEU A 18 15.54 21.78 4.58
C LEU A 18 16.78 22.66 4.37
N ALA A 19 16.57 23.96 4.10
CA ALA A 19 17.64 24.94 3.94
C ALA A 19 18.45 25.18 5.22
N THR A 20 17.88 24.94 6.42
CA THR A 20 18.65 25.06 7.68
C THR A 20 19.63 23.90 7.87
N TYR A 21 19.40 22.75 7.23
CA TYR A 21 20.30 21.61 7.29
C TYR A 21 21.47 21.77 6.32
N HIS A 22 21.18 22.03 5.03
CA HIS A 22 22.21 22.29 4.02
C HIS A 22 21.58 22.91 2.75
N PRO A 23 22.21 23.94 2.13
CA PRO A 23 21.60 24.73 1.05
C PRO A 23 21.33 23.94 -0.25
N ASN A 24 22.05 22.83 -0.48
CA ASN A 24 21.94 22.04 -1.72
C ASN A 24 21.28 20.67 -1.53
N LEU A 25 20.47 20.49 -0.48
CA LEU A 25 19.72 19.24 -0.34
C LEU A 25 18.59 19.19 -1.37
N GLN A 26 18.52 18.07 -2.10
CA GLN A 26 17.56 17.87 -3.19
C GLN A 26 16.11 17.78 -2.71
N GLY A 27 15.89 17.27 -1.50
CA GLY A 27 14.58 17.13 -0.88
C GLY A 27 13.77 15.93 -1.39
N ILE A 28 12.44 16.00 -1.23
CA ILE A 28 11.50 14.96 -1.69
C ILE A 28 11.29 15.01 -3.20
N SER A 29 10.94 13.87 -3.81
CA SER A 29 10.62 13.76 -5.23
C SER A 29 9.12 13.65 -5.53
N LYS A 30 8.29 13.36 -4.53
CA LYS A 30 6.85 13.12 -4.62
C LYS A 30 6.21 13.38 -3.26
N ILE A 31 4.90 13.59 -3.23
CA ILE A 31 4.19 13.94 -1.99
C ILE A 31 2.87 13.17 -1.84
N SER A 32 2.63 12.61 -0.67
CA SER A 32 1.36 11.94 -0.34
C SER A 32 0.29 12.97 0.01
N VAL A 33 -0.93 12.74 -0.47
CA VAL A 33 -2.08 13.63 -0.26
C VAL A 33 -3.30 12.83 0.16
N GLN A 34 -4.20 13.46 0.92
CA GLN A 34 -5.43 12.80 1.37
C GLN A 34 -6.62 13.21 0.48
N THR A 35 -7.22 12.25 -0.23
CA THR A 35 -8.32 12.46 -1.19
C THR A 35 -9.64 11.82 -0.75
N GLY A 36 -9.77 11.56 0.57
CA GLY A 36 -10.99 11.02 1.17
C GLY A 36 -10.96 9.50 1.35
N THR A 37 -9.80 8.89 1.14
CA THR A 37 -9.58 7.44 1.30
C THR A 37 -9.16 7.07 2.72
N SER A 38 -9.56 5.88 3.15
CA SER A 38 -9.02 5.19 4.33
C SER A 38 -8.29 3.92 3.93
N HIS A 39 -7.25 3.53 4.67
CA HIS A 39 -6.57 2.26 4.46
C HIS A 39 -7.47 1.07 4.85
N GLY A 40 -7.20 -0.10 4.28
CA GLY A 40 -7.86 -1.36 4.68
C GLY A 40 -9.24 -1.62 4.08
N GLY A 41 -9.93 -0.60 3.57
CA GLY A 41 -11.36 -0.70 3.25
C GLY A 41 -12.20 -0.91 4.52
N VAL A 42 -13.49 -0.66 4.44
CA VAL A 42 -14.41 -0.83 5.57
C VAL A 42 -15.31 -2.02 5.29
N VAL A 43 -15.20 -3.09 6.08
CA VAL A 43 -16.16 -4.20 6.00
C VAL A 43 -17.46 -3.76 6.67
N LEU A 44 -18.55 -3.80 5.92
CA LEU A 44 -19.89 -3.49 6.41
C LEU A 44 -20.41 -4.64 7.28
N PRO A 45 -21.44 -4.40 8.13
CA PRO A 45 -22.00 -5.45 8.99
C PRO A 45 -22.55 -6.68 8.24
N ASP A 46 -22.83 -6.53 6.94
CA ASP A 46 -23.26 -7.63 6.05
C ASP A 46 -22.08 -8.42 5.44
N GLY A 47 -20.85 -8.10 5.83
CA GLY A 47 -19.62 -8.74 5.35
C GLY A 47 -19.09 -8.19 4.01
N THR A 48 -19.80 -7.24 3.37
CA THR A 48 -19.35 -6.63 2.11
C THR A 48 -18.34 -5.50 2.33
N LEU A 49 -17.55 -5.16 1.32
CA LEU A 49 -16.64 -4.01 1.40
C LEU A 49 -17.34 -2.73 0.99
N ALA A 50 -17.24 -1.71 1.85
CA ALA A 50 -17.70 -0.36 1.54
C ALA A 50 -16.94 0.20 0.33
N ALA A 51 -17.69 0.84 -0.56
CA ALA A 51 -17.10 1.53 -1.71
C ALA A 51 -16.25 2.71 -1.23
N VAL A 52 -14.94 2.63 -1.46
CA VAL A 52 -14.04 3.75 -1.23
C VAL A 52 -14.21 4.75 -2.37
N LYS A 53 -14.31 6.04 -2.03
CA LYS A 53 -14.34 7.13 -3.01
C LYS A 53 -13.03 7.89 -2.95
N VAL A 54 -12.27 7.84 -4.05
CA VAL A 54 -11.15 8.75 -4.30
C VAL A 54 -11.70 10.02 -4.95
N ASP A 55 -11.37 11.16 -4.36
CA ASP A 55 -11.54 12.45 -5.01
C ASP A 55 -10.41 12.70 -6.01
N PHE A 56 -10.64 12.27 -7.25
CA PHE A 56 -9.72 12.42 -8.36
C PHE A 56 -9.52 13.88 -8.80
N ASP A 57 -10.47 14.78 -8.50
CA ASP A 57 -10.33 16.18 -8.84
C ASP A 57 -9.33 16.85 -7.89
N THR A 58 -9.48 16.59 -6.59
CA THR A 58 -8.45 16.96 -5.59
C THR A 58 -7.09 16.36 -5.97
N LEU A 59 -7.03 15.08 -6.34
CA LEU A 59 -5.77 14.42 -6.72
C LEU A 59 -5.11 15.10 -7.92
N ARG A 60 -5.90 15.48 -8.93
CA ARG A 60 -5.43 16.20 -10.12
C ARG A 60 -4.83 17.55 -9.76
N GLU A 61 -5.55 18.33 -8.97
CA GLU A 61 -5.13 19.68 -8.58
C GLU A 61 -3.83 19.65 -7.77
N LEU A 62 -3.76 18.77 -6.77
CA LEU A 62 -2.58 18.65 -5.92
C LEU A 62 -1.37 18.09 -6.68
N SER A 63 -1.58 17.11 -7.57
CA SER A 63 -0.48 16.58 -8.37
C SER A 63 0.08 17.62 -9.35
N ARG A 64 -0.82 18.39 -9.99
CA ARG A 64 -0.42 19.51 -10.86
C ARG A 64 0.40 20.54 -10.08
N GLU A 65 -0.11 20.99 -8.93
CA GLU A 65 0.56 21.99 -8.10
C GLU A 65 1.93 21.52 -7.59
N ALA A 66 2.03 20.26 -7.15
CA ALA A 66 3.28 19.64 -6.74
C ALA A 66 4.33 19.67 -7.86
N ARG A 67 3.91 19.46 -9.12
CA ARG A 67 4.79 19.48 -10.29
C ARG A 67 5.18 20.90 -10.69
N GLU A 68 4.20 21.75 -10.93
CA GLU A 68 4.39 23.06 -11.54
C GLU A 68 5.10 24.05 -10.61
N THR A 69 4.76 24.06 -9.32
CA THR A 69 5.32 25.03 -8.37
C THR A 69 6.53 24.47 -7.62
N TYR A 70 6.56 23.17 -7.38
CA TYR A 70 7.58 22.55 -6.53
C TYR A 70 8.60 21.68 -7.27
N GLY A 71 8.38 21.39 -8.55
CA GLY A 71 9.27 20.54 -9.33
C GLY A 71 9.27 19.07 -8.88
N LEU A 72 8.25 18.64 -8.15
CA LEU A 72 8.07 17.24 -7.77
C LEU A 72 7.55 16.42 -8.97
N GLY A 73 7.63 15.10 -8.87
CA GLY A 73 7.02 14.20 -9.86
C GLY A 73 5.50 14.27 -9.86
N GLY A 74 4.87 14.45 -8.69
CA GLY A 74 3.42 14.54 -8.51
C GLY A 74 2.95 14.00 -7.17
N ALA A 75 1.64 13.80 -7.06
CA ALA A 75 0.98 13.27 -5.87
C ALA A 75 1.02 11.74 -5.80
N VAL A 76 1.06 11.22 -4.58
CA VAL A 76 0.98 9.80 -4.22
C VAL A 76 -0.38 9.53 -3.57
N GLN A 77 -1.05 8.46 -4.00
CA GLN A 77 -2.33 8.03 -3.45
C GLN A 77 -2.19 6.82 -2.53
N HIS A 78 -2.79 6.91 -1.35
CA HIS A 78 -2.95 5.80 -0.41
C HIS A 78 -4.36 5.21 -0.46
N GLY A 79 -4.55 4.00 0.08
CA GLY A 79 -5.90 3.45 0.30
C GLY A 79 -6.72 3.19 -0.98
N ALA A 80 -6.09 2.79 -2.08
CA ALA A 80 -6.76 2.56 -3.37
C ALA A 80 -7.19 1.09 -3.60
N SER A 81 -6.96 0.20 -2.65
CA SER A 81 -7.06 -1.27 -2.84
C SER A 81 -8.49 -1.81 -3.04
N THR A 82 -9.52 -1.07 -2.66
CA THR A 82 -10.93 -1.50 -2.78
C THR A 82 -11.71 -0.70 -3.82
N LEU A 83 -11.00 0.07 -4.66
CA LEU A 83 -11.61 0.75 -5.79
C LEU A 83 -12.02 -0.26 -6.85
N PRO A 84 -13.10 0.04 -7.61
CA PRO A 84 -13.49 -0.82 -8.69
C PRO A 84 -12.43 -0.77 -9.83
N PRO A 85 -12.27 -1.87 -10.60
CA PRO A 85 -11.28 -2.00 -11.67
C PRO A 85 -11.18 -0.79 -12.63
N GLU A 86 -12.32 -0.22 -13.02
CA GLU A 86 -12.43 0.92 -13.94
C GLU A 86 -11.99 2.26 -13.35
N ALA A 87 -11.68 2.34 -12.05
CA ALA A 87 -11.15 3.56 -11.46
C ALA A 87 -9.62 3.68 -11.66
N PHE A 88 -8.92 2.57 -11.91
CA PHE A 88 -7.45 2.55 -11.90
C PHE A 88 -6.81 3.34 -13.05
N ASN A 89 -7.44 3.41 -14.23
CA ASN A 89 -6.93 4.22 -15.35
C ASN A 89 -7.02 5.73 -15.09
N ARG A 90 -7.82 6.15 -14.12
CA ARG A 90 -7.92 7.57 -13.78
C ARG A 90 -6.67 8.11 -13.09
N PHE A 91 -5.91 7.27 -12.39
CA PHE A 91 -4.68 7.69 -11.70
C PHE A 91 -3.64 8.31 -12.65
N PRO A 92 -3.21 7.63 -13.74
CA PRO A 92 -2.31 8.24 -14.70
C PRO A 92 -2.92 9.45 -15.40
N GLU A 93 -4.23 9.45 -15.70
CA GLU A 93 -4.93 10.58 -16.33
C GLU A 93 -4.89 11.86 -15.48
N VAL A 94 -4.94 11.74 -14.15
CA VAL A 94 -4.85 12.88 -13.23
C VAL A 94 -3.42 13.19 -12.76
N GLY A 95 -2.43 12.50 -13.32
CA GLY A 95 -1.02 12.72 -13.02
C GLY A 95 -0.58 12.18 -11.67
N THR A 96 -1.28 11.20 -11.10
CA THR A 96 -0.78 10.47 -9.93
C THR A 96 0.49 9.70 -10.30
N VAL A 97 1.55 9.83 -9.50
CA VAL A 97 2.84 9.18 -9.81
C VAL A 97 3.07 7.87 -9.07
N GLU A 98 2.27 7.60 -8.05
CA GLU A 98 2.35 6.38 -7.26
C GLU A 98 1.02 6.12 -6.56
N ILE A 99 0.65 4.85 -6.48
CA ILE A 99 -0.47 4.39 -5.68
C ILE A 99 -0.03 3.25 -4.76
N HIS A 100 -0.55 3.23 -3.54
CA HIS A 100 -0.26 2.16 -2.57
C HIS A 100 -1.41 1.17 -2.53
N LEU A 101 -1.07 -0.09 -2.81
CA LEU A 101 -1.99 -1.20 -2.85
C LEU A 101 -1.47 -2.32 -1.95
N ALA A 102 -2.32 -2.81 -1.05
CA ALA A 102 -1.94 -3.85 -0.09
C ALA A 102 -3.10 -4.80 0.18
N THR A 103 -4.21 -4.29 0.73
CA THR A 103 -5.34 -5.12 1.18
C THR A 103 -5.91 -6.00 0.07
N GLY A 104 -6.00 -5.51 -1.16
CA GLY A 104 -6.49 -6.30 -2.29
C GLY A 104 -5.62 -7.54 -2.55
N PHE A 105 -4.29 -7.40 -2.48
CA PHE A 105 -3.37 -8.54 -2.63
C PHE A 105 -3.43 -9.49 -1.44
N GLN A 106 -3.59 -8.98 -0.22
CA GLN A 106 -3.80 -9.82 0.96
C GLN A 106 -5.08 -10.64 0.83
N ASN A 107 -6.16 -10.04 0.33
CA ASN A 107 -7.41 -10.73 0.07
C ASN A 107 -7.21 -11.86 -0.95
N ILE A 108 -6.56 -11.59 -2.08
CA ILE A 108 -6.23 -12.62 -3.08
C ILE A 108 -5.47 -13.80 -2.45
N ILE A 109 -4.47 -13.52 -1.61
CA ILE A 109 -3.71 -14.56 -0.91
C ILE A 109 -4.63 -15.40 -0.03
N PHE A 110 -5.47 -14.77 0.80
CA PHE A 110 -6.40 -15.49 1.68
C PHE A 110 -7.46 -16.27 0.88
N ASP A 111 -8.03 -15.69 -0.17
CA ASP A 111 -9.10 -16.29 -0.97
C ASP A 111 -8.64 -17.57 -1.70
N HIS A 112 -7.36 -17.60 -2.08
CA HIS A 112 -6.75 -18.74 -2.77
C HIS A 112 -5.96 -19.69 -1.86
N ALA A 113 -5.74 -19.33 -0.59
CA ALA A 113 -5.03 -20.17 0.37
C ALA A 113 -5.80 -21.46 0.70
N PRO A 114 -5.08 -22.56 1.01
CA PRO A 114 -5.69 -23.77 1.59
C PRO A 114 -6.51 -23.45 2.84
N GLU A 115 -7.59 -24.20 3.06
CA GLU A 115 -8.52 -23.96 4.18
C GLU A 115 -7.81 -23.99 5.54
N GLU A 116 -6.87 -24.92 5.71
CA GLU A 116 -6.05 -25.04 6.93
C GLU A 116 -5.27 -23.75 7.23
N MET A 117 -4.74 -23.09 6.21
CA MET A 117 -3.97 -21.85 6.37
C MET A 117 -4.87 -20.68 6.78
N LYS A 118 -6.07 -20.58 6.18
CA LYS A 118 -7.07 -19.59 6.59
C LYS A 118 -7.52 -19.80 8.03
N ASN A 119 -7.86 -21.05 8.38
CA ASN A 119 -8.32 -21.40 9.72
C ASN A 119 -7.25 -21.12 10.77
N GLY A 120 -6.00 -21.52 10.52
CA GLY A 120 -4.89 -21.22 11.43
C GLY A 120 -4.68 -19.71 11.63
N ALA A 121 -4.86 -18.90 10.59
CA ALA A 121 -4.80 -17.45 10.73
C ALA A 121 -5.94 -16.89 11.59
N TYR A 122 -7.16 -17.40 11.43
CA TYR A 122 -8.32 -16.97 12.23
C TYR A 122 -8.24 -17.42 13.68
N GLU A 123 -7.70 -18.61 13.93
CA GLU A 123 -7.38 -19.09 15.28
C GLU A 123 -6.36 -18.18 15.95
N TYR A 124 -5.28 -17.83 15.25
CA TYR A 124 -4.29 -16.87 15.74
C TYR A 124 -4.93 -15.52 16.08
N CYS A 125 -5.79 -14.97 15.20
CA CYS A 125 -6.48 -13.71 15.49
C CYS A 125 -7.32 -13.81 16.76
N ARG A 126 -8.15 -14.87 16.90
CA ARG A 126 -9.00 -15.07 18.08
C ARG A 126 -8.21 -15.23 19.38
N ALA A 127 -7.04 -15.86 19.32
CA ALA A 127 -6.19 -16.09 20.49
C ALA A 127 -5.39 -14.84 20.88
N GLU A 128 -4.67 -14.25 19.93
CA GLU A 128 -3.62 -13.27 20.21
C GLU A 128 -4.06 -11.82 19.98
N LEU A 129 -5.09 -11.60 19.16
CA LEU A 129 -5.53 -10.26 18.74
C LEU A 129 -6.90 -9.89 19.26
N LYS A 130 -7.42 -10.63 20.26
CA LYS A 130 -8.76 -10.40 20.83
C LYS A 130 -8.96 -8.97 21.34
N SER A 131 -7.91 -8.28 21.76
CA SER A 131 -7.95 -6.87 22.16
C SER A 131 -8.32 -5.91 21.03
N GLU A 132 -8.17 -6.32 19.77
CA GLU A 132 -8.58 -5.54 18.59
C GLU A 132 -10.07 -5.71 18.27
N TRP A 133 -10.74 -6.71 18.87
CA TRP A 133 -12.17 -6.90 18.72
C TRP A 133 -12.93 -5.89 19.58
N LYS A 134 -13.36 -4.81 18.94
CA LYS A 134 -14.07 -3.69 19.59
C LYS A 134 -15.57 -3.98 19.74
N GLU A 135 -16.20 -3.31 20.70
CA GLU A 135 -17.66 -3.34 20.88
C GLU A 135 -18.37 -2.89 19.59
N GLY A 136 -19.41 -3.63 19.19
CA GLY A 136 -20.18 -3.38 17.96
C GLY A 136 -19.58 -3.95 16.67
N MET A 137 -18.39 -4.56 16.72
CA MET A 137 -17.76 -5.22 15.57
C MET A 137 -18.22 -6.67 15.46
N THR A 138 -18.59 -7.13 14.26
CA THR A 138 -18.87 -8.55 14.01
C THR A 138 -17.58 -9.35 14.02
N GLU A 139 -17.69 -10.67 14.15
CA GLU A 139 -16.51 -11.53 14.12
C GLU A 139 -15.82 -11.50 12.75
N GLU A 140 -16.59 -11.43 11.66
CA GLU A 140 -16.08 -11.33 10.29
C GLU A 140 -15.28 -10.04 10.08
N GLN A 141 -15.79 -8.92 10.60
CA GLN A 141 -15.09 -7.64 10.56
C GLN A 141 -13.76 -7.76 11.31
N PHE A 142 -13.79 -8.32 12.53
CA PHE A 142 -12.60 -8.53 13.36
C PHE A 142 -11.54 -9.37 12.64
N LEU A 143 -11.93 -10.54 12.13
CA LEU A 143 -11.02 -11.42 11.40
C LEU A 143 -10.45 -10.75 10.16
N TYR A 144 -11.28 -10.04 9.38
CA TYR A 144 -10.83 -9.35 8.17
C TYR A 144 -9.78 -8.28 8.47
N SER A 145 -9.99 -7.45 9.50
CA SER A 145 -9.04 -6.38 9.85
C SER A 145 -7.73 -6.90 10.45
N SER A 146 -7.80 -8.00 11.22
CA SER A 146 -6.67 -8.48 12.02
C SER A 146 -5.86 -9.58 11.32
N ARG A 147 -6.42 -10.30 10.34
CA ARG A 147 -5.73 -11.41 9.64
C ARG A 147 -4.41 -11.03 8.97
N LYS A 148 -4.20 -9.76 8.63
CA LYS A 148 -2.92 -9.26 8.10
C LYS A 148 -1.74 -9.52 9.05
N LYS A 149 -1.98 -9.50 10.37
CA LYS A 149 -0.96 -9.77 11.40
C LYS A 149 -0.59 -11.25 11.49
N ALA A 150 -1.46 -12.15 11.02
CA ALA A 150 -1.17 -13.59 10.99
C ALA A 150 -0.05 -13.95 10.00
N PHE A 151 0.22 -13.11 8.98
CA PHE A 151 1.34 -13.35 8.05
C PHE A 151 2.69 -13.41 8.77
N GLY A 152 2.92 -12.57 9.78
CA GLY A 152 4.15 -12.56 10.56
C GLY A 152 4.28 -13.82 11.42
N SER A 153 3.29 -14.06 12.28
CA SER A 153 3.29 -15.16 13.25
C SER A 153 3.30 -16.55 12.59
N MET A 154 2.74 -16.67 11.39
CA MET A 154 2.69 -17.91 10.63
C MET A 154 3.64 -17.92 9.43
N LYS A 155 4.62 -17.00 9.36
CA LYS A 155 5.47 -16.79 8.18
C LYS A 155 6.06 -18.08 7.61
N ARG A 156 6.55 -18.99 8.48
CA ARG A 156 7.09 -20.28 8.07
C ARG A 156 6.05 -21.14 7.34
N ARG A 157 4.82 -21.22 7.87
CA ARG A 157 3.74 -21.99 7.23
C ARG A 157 3.35 -21.40 5.87
N TRP A 158 3.31 -20.08 5.75
CA TRP A 158 3.09 -19.42 4.47
C TRP A 158 4.21 -19.72 3.47
N TRP A 159 5.45 -19.73 3.93
CA TRP A 159 6.64 -19.98 3.09
C TRP A 159 6.80 -21.43 2.66
N GLU A 160 6.45 -22.37 3.54
CA GLU A 160 6.52 -23.82 3.31
C GLU A 160 5.22 -24.39 2.71
N MET A 161 4.30 -23.53 2.24
CA MET A 161 3.08 -23.95 1.54
C MET A 161 3.43 -24.86 0.36
N ASP A 162 2.60 -25.86 0.09
CA ASP A 162 2.81 -26.76 -1.03
C ASP A 162 2.82 -26.05 -2.39
N GLU A 163 3.43 -26.68 -3.38
CA GLU A 163 3.59 -26.09 -4.70
C GLU A 163 2.24 -25.77 -5.36
N ALA A 164 1.23 -26.61 -5.16
CA ALA A 164 -0.12 -26.38 -5.68
C ALA A 164 -0.77 -25.11 -5.10
N GLY A 165 -0.67 -24.90 -3.79
CA GLY A 165 -1.14 -23.68 -3.13
C GLY A 165 -0.36 -22.44 -3.58
N GLN A 166 0.96 -22.55 -3.66
CA GLN A 166 1.82 -21.46 -4.14
C GLN A 166 1.50 -21.06 -5.58
N GLN A 167 1.33 -22.03 -6.48
CA GLN A 167 0.98 -21.78 -7.88
C GLN A 167 -0.40 -21.12 -8.01
N LYS A 168 -1.40 -21.59 -7.24
CA LYS A 168 -2.75 -21.02 -7.27
C LYS A 168 -2.79 -19.55 -6.83
N ILE A 169 -2.07 -19.23 -5.74
CA ILE A 169 -1.95 -17.84 -5.26
C ILE A 169 -1.13 -17.01 -6.24
N GLY A 170 -0.02 -17.57 -6.73
CA GLY A 170 0.89 -16.92 -7.68
C GLY A 170 0.18 -16.49 -8.96
N GLN A 171 -0.62 -17.38 -9.56
CA GLN A 171 -1.39 -17.06 -10.76
C GLN A 171 -2.41 -15.94 -10.51
N ALA A 172 -3.15 -16.00 -9.40
CA ALA A 172 -4.14 -14.97 -9.07
C ALA A 172 -3.49 -13.59 -8.83
N LEU A 173 -2.31 -13.55 -8.22
CA LEU A 173 -1.52 -12.33 -8.06
C LEU A 173 -0.99 -11.82 -9.40
N GLU A 174 -0.47 -12.70 -10.26
CA GLU A 174 0.03 -12.36 -11.59
C GLU A 174 -1.06 -11.74 -12.46
N ASP A 175 -2.26 -12.34 -12.46
CA ASP A 175 -3.43 -11.82 -13.19
C ASP A 175 -3.78 -10.41 -12.69
N GLN A 176 -3.78 -10.20 -11.38
CA GLN A 176 -4.05 -8.89 -10.78
C GLN A 176 -2.96 -7.86 -11.11
N PHE A 177 -1.69 -8.23 -11.05
CA PHE A 177 -0.59 -7.32 -11.42
C PHE A 177 -0.66 -6.95 -12.91
N THR A 178 -0.94 -7.93 -13.76
CA THR A 178 -1.09 -7.70 -15.21
C THR A 178 -2.23 -6.73 -15.51
N PHE A 179 -3.37 -6.91 -14.84
CA PHE A 179 -4.49 -5.99 -14.92
C PHE A 179 -4.11 -4.57 -14.47
N LEU A 180 -3.46 -4.45 -13.31
CA LEU A 180 -3.07 -3.15 -12.76
C LEU A 180 -2.03 -2.45 -13.64
N PHE A 181 -1.03 -3.17 -14.16
CA PHE A 181 -0.01 -2.60 -15.04
C PHE A 181 -0.59 -2.08 -16.35
N ASP A 182 -1.62 -2.74 -16.89
CA ASP A 182 -2.38 -2.21 -18.02
C ASP A 182 -3.10 -0.91 -17.66
N LYS A 183 -3.92 -0.93 -16.61
CA LYS A 183 -4.72 0.23 -16.21
C LYS A 183 -3.88 1.42 -15.78
N LEU A 184 -2.74 1.19 -15.15
CA LEU A 184 -1.84 2.24 -14.66
C LEU A 184 -0.86 2.73 -15.73
N ASN A 185 -1.02 2.30 -16.99
CA ASN A 185 -0.17 2.70 -18.10
C ASN A 185 1.33 2.40 -17.85
N VAL A 186 1.61 1.24 -17.25
CA VAL A 186 2.98 0.77 -16.94
C VAL A 186 3.58 -0.03 -18.09
N ARG A 187 2.75 -0.55 -19.01
CA ARG A 187 3.21 -1.32 -20.17
C ARG A 187 4.24 -0.53 -20.98
N ASP A 188 5.25 -1.24 -21.47
CA ASP A 188 6.34 -0.71 -22.31
C ASP A 188 7.21 0.40 -21.69
N THR A 189 7.14 0.61 -20.37
CA THR A 189 7.95 1.64 -19.69
C THR A 189 9.33 1.18 -19.23
N ARG A 190 9.69 -0.10 -19.45
CA ARG A 190 10.94 -0.71 -18.94
C ARG A 190 12.20 0.05 -19.36
N GLU A 191 12.30 0.44 -20.62
CA GLU A 191 13.46 1.17 -21.14
C GLU A 191 13.58 2.55 -20.51
N VAL A 192 12.45 3.25 -20.35
CA VAL A 192 12.37 4.56 -19.69
C VAL A 192 12.81 4.44 -18.24
N ALA A 193 12.25 3.48 -17.50
CA ALA A 193 12.64 3.21 -16.11
C ALA A 193 14.15 2.93 -16.00
N ASN A 194 14.69 2.00 -16.79
CA ASN A 194 16.12 1.68 -16.77
C ASN A 194 17.02 2.89 -17.08
N ARG A 195 16.58 3.79 -17.96
CA ARG A 195 17.34 5.01 -18.32
C ARG A 195 17.37 6.03 -17.17
N PHE A 196 16.26 6.22 -16.47
CA PHE A 196 16.11 7.30 -15.48
C PHE A 196 16.25 6.85 -14.03
N THR A 197 16.19 5.55 -13.74
CA THR A 197 16.37 4.98 -12.40
C THR A 197 17.52 3.95 -12.40
N PRO A 198 18.78 4.38 -12.58
CA PRO A 198 19.91 3.45 -12.52
C PRO A 198 19.99 2.83 -11.12
N LEU A 199 19.86 1.50 -11.05
CA LEU A 199 19.99 0.76 -9.81
C LEU A 199 21.41 0.93 -9.26
N ARG A 200 21.53 1.50 -8.06
CA ARG A 200 22.79 1.50 -7.33
C ARG A 200 22.95 0.15 -6.64
N ALA A 201 24.04 -0.55 -6.94
CA ALA A 201 24.37 -1.78 -6.25
C ALA A 201 24.56 -1.49 -4.75
N MET A 202 23.65 -2.01 -3.92
CA MET A 202 23.83 -2.03 -2.47
C MET A 202 24.35 -3.42 -2.08
N HIS A 203 25.65 -3.51 -1.81
CA HIS A 203 26.25 -4.73 -1.28
C HIS A 203 25.89 -4.87 0.20
N ARG A 204 24.71 -5.42 0.48
CA ARG A 204 24.39 -5.93 1.81
C ARG A 204 24.81 -7.40 1.86
N PRO A 205 25.62 -7.83 2.85
CA PRO A 205 25.89 -9.24 3.04
C PRO A 205 24.56 -9.96 3.31
N LEU A 206 24.42 -11.18 2.77
CA LEU A 206 23.28 -12.03 3.10
C LEU A 206 23.24 -12.22 4.63
N PRO A 207 22.06 -12.14 5.28
CA PRO A 207 21.96 -12.41 6.71
C PRO A 207 22.47 -13.83 6.99
N SER A 208 23.55 -13.96 7.76
CA SER A 208 24.14 -15.26 8.12
C SER A 208 23.39 -15.96 9.25
N THR A 209 22.53 -15.22 9.97
CA THR A 209 21.71 -15.70 11.09
C THR A 209 20.40 -14.95 11.09
N ALA A 210 19.29 -15.60 11.46
CA ALA A 210 18.05 -14.92 11.75
C ALA A 210 18.30 -13.92 12.90
N ALA A 211 18.04 -12.63 12.65
CA ALA A 211 18.10 -11.64 13.71
C ALA A 211 17.02 -11.99 14.74
N VAL A 212 17.37 -11.97 16.02
CA VAL A 212 16.36 -11.96 17.09
C VAL A 212 15.51 -10.72 16.84
N GLU A 213 14.19 -10.90 16.84
CA GLU A 213 13.19 -9.84 16.69
C GLU A 213 13.38 -8.81 17.81
N LYS A 214 14.32 -7.89 17.62
CA LYS A 214 14.30 -6.59 18.30
C LYS A 214 13.29 -5.76 17.54
N ASP A 215 12.46 -5.04 18.29
CA ASP A 215 11.42 -4.12 17.81
C ASP A 215 11.86 -3.39 16.54
N LEU A 216 11.61 -4.02 15.39
CA LEU A 216 11.69 -3.37 14.11
C LEU A 216 10.37 -2.62 14.03
N GLU A 217 10.34 -1.42 14.60
CA GLU A 217 9.39 -0.36 14.26
C GLU A 217 9.62 0.03 12.79
N ILE A 218 9.40 -0.92 11.87
CA ILE A 218 9.40 -0.64 10.43
C ILE A 218 7.95 -0.49 9.95
N ALA A 219 6.96 -0.97 10.72
CA ALA A 219 5.58 -1.08 10.22
C ALA A 219 4.47 -0.86 11.25
N SER A 220 4.74 -0.36 12.47
CA SER A 220 3.65 -0.02 13.40
C SER A 220 2.72 1.03 12.78
N ASP A 221 3.30 1.99 12.05
CA ASP A 221 2.59 3.17 11.53
C ASP A 221 2.38 3.12 10.01
N LEU A 222 2.90 2.10 9.32
CA LEU A 222 2.59 1.86 7.89
C LEU A 222 1.30 1.05 7.70
N ALA A 223 0.74 0.54 8.78
CA ALA A 223 -0.43 -0.31 8.80
C ALA A 223 -1.75 0.42 9.10
N ASP A 224 -1.70 1.73 9.33
CA ASP A 224 -2.85 2.59 9.68
C ASP A 224 -3.24 3.55 8.55
#